data_AF-A0A0P7WNW6-F1
#
_entry.id   AF-A0A0P7WNW6-F1
#
_cell.length_a   1.000
_cell.length_b   1.000
_cell.length_c   1.000
_cell.angle_alpha   90.00
_cell.angle_beta   90.00
_cell.angle_gamma   90.00
#
_symmetry.space_group_name_H-M   'P 1'
#
loop_
_entity.id
_entity.type
_entity.pdbx_description
1 polymer ?
#
loop_
_entity_poly.entity_id
_entity_poly.type
_entity_poly.pdbx_seq_one_letter_code
_entity_poly.pdbx_strand_id
1 'polypeptide(L)' 'MRPVSIKTFIEIIYCDDDNPPSESTIRRRIHEIPGAFRDGRRWRIDLDYYLEVMDKRIRGLPESIHEANFLQSLANQLR' A
#
# COMPACT_ATOMS: atom_id res chain seq x y z
N MET A 1 5.68 10.98 -7.05
CA MET A 1 5.60 9.61 -7.58
C MET A 1 7.01 9.10 -7.82
N ARG A 2 7.42 8.12 -7.00
CA ARG A 2 8.73 7.45 -7.02
C ARG A 2 8.52 5.98 -7.37
N PRO A 3 8.48 5.61 -8.66
CA PRO A 3 8.17 4.25 -9.07
C PRO A 3 9.40 3.34 -8.98
N VAL A 4 9.35 2.35 -8.10
CA VAL A 4 10.45 1.40 -7.86
C VAL A 4 10.11 -0.01 -8.33
N SER A 5 11.15 -0.81 -8.53
CA SER A 5 11.02 -2.24 -8.81
C SER A 5 10.57 -3.00 -7.53
N ILE A 6 10.04 -4.22 -7.69
CA ILE A 6 9.70 -5.08 -6.55
C ILE A 6 10.92 -5.34 -5.65
N LYS A 7 12.10 -5.56 -6.25
CA LYS A 7 13.35 -5.76 -5.51
C LYS A 7 13.69 -4.55 -4.64
N THR A 8 13.71 -3.37 -5.25
CA THR A 8 14.01 -2.11 -4.57
C THR A 8 12.97 -1.77 -3.51
N PHE A 9 11.70 -2.11 -3.76
CA PHE A 9 10.64 -1.98 -2.75
C PHE A 9 10.93 -2.84 -1.52
N ILE A 10 11.35 -4.10 -1.70
CA ILE A 10 11.71 -4.97 -0.58
C ILE A 10 12.90 -4.39 0.20
N GLU A 11 13.95 -3.98 -0.51
CA GLU A 11 15.15 -3.39 0.10
C GLU A 11 14.85 -2.13 0.92
N ILE A 12 13.89 -1.30 0.49
CA ILE A 12 13.53 -0.05 1.18
C ILE A 12 12.56 -0.29 2.33
N ILE A 13 11.50 -1.07 2.12
CA ILE A 13 10.42 -1.24 3.10
C ILE A 13 10.80 -2.23 4.20
N TYR A 14 11.64 -3.22 3.88
CA TYR A 14 12.07 -4.27 4.79
C TYR A 14 13.57 -4.18 5.08
N CYS A 15 14.14 -2.97 5.06
CA CYS A 15 15.58 -2.76 5.25
C CYS A 15 16.11 -3.31 6.59
N ASP A 16 15.27 -3.27 7.63
CA ASP A 16 15.60 -3.71 8.98
C ASP A 16 15.03 -5.12 9.31
N ASP A 17 14.44 -5.80 8.32
CA ASP A 17 13.92 -7.16 8.49
C ASP A 17 15.03 -8.18 8.20
N ASP A 18 15.33 -9.05 9.16
CA ASP A 18 16.32 -10.12 9.00
C ASP A 18 15.90 -11.17 7.96
N ASN A 19 14.59 -11.31 7.70
CA ASN A 19 14.04 -12.28 6.76
C ASN A 19 12.94 -11.65 5.88
N PRO A 20 13.32 -10.71 4.99
CA PRO A 20 12.35 -10.00 4.16
C PRO A 20 11.63 -10.97 3.21
N PRO A 21 10.39 -10.64 2.80
CA PRO A 21 9.64 -11.47 1.87
C PRO A 21 10.35 -11.56 0.52
N SER A 22 10.35 -12.75 -0.07
CA SER A 22 10.92 -12.95 -1.41
C SER A 22 10.16 -12.17 -2.50
N GLU A 23 10.83 -11.88 -3.62
CA GLU A 23 10.18 -11.24 -4.77
C GLU A 23 8.95 -12.01 -5.27
N SER A 24 8.96 -13.34 -5.20
CA SER A 24 7.82 -14.17 -5.64
C SER A 24 6.62 -14.01 -4.70
N THR A 25 6.87 -13.90 -3.39
CA THR A 25 5.85 -13.58 -2.38
C THR A 25 5.20 -12.24 -2.67
N ILE A 26 6.01 -11.20 -2.91
CA ILE A 26 5.50 -9.86 -3.24
C ILE A 26 4.74 -9.87 -4.56
N ARG A 27 5.25 -10.55 -5.60
CA ARG A 27 4.56 -10.69 -6.90
C ARG A 27 3.19 -11.35 -6.76
N ARG A 28 3.05 -12.37 -5.91
CA ARG A 28 1.77 -13.06 -5.69
C ARG A 28 0.72 -12.13 -5.08
N ARG A 29 1.13 -11.21 -4.23
CA ARG A 29 0.26 -10.25 -3.53
C ARG A 29 0.26 -8.85 -4.15
N ILE A 30 0.86 -8.68 -5.33
CA ILE A 30 1.10 -7.36 -5.92
C ILE A 30 -0.17 -6.54 -6.11
N HIS A 31 -1.31 -7.19 -6.33
CA HIS A 31 -2.62 -6.55 -6.48
C HIS A 31 -3.16 -5.94 -5.18
N GLU A 32 -2.69 -6.40 -4.02
CA GLU A 32 -3.07 -5.90 -2.70
C GLU A 32 -2.17 -4.75 -2.23
N ILE A 33 -1.04 -4.52 -2.92
CA ILE A 33 -0.04 -3.53 -2.52
C ILE A 33 -0.46 -2.15 -3.08
N PRO A 34 -0.73 -1.15 -2.22
CA PRO A 34 -1.06 0.18 -2.69
C PRO A 34 0.05 0.78 -3.54
N GLY A 35 -0.33 1.43 -4.63
CA GLY A 35 0.62 2.06 -5.55
C GLY A 35 1.29 1.06 -6.51
N ALA A 36 0.92 -0.23 -6.49
CA ALA A 36 1.37 -1.18 -7.49
C ALA A 36 0.69 -0.94 -8.84
N PHE A 37 1.48 -0.85 -9.90
CA PHE A 37 0.98 -0.68 -11.27
C PHE A 37 1.84 -1.43 -12.30
N ARG A 38 1.27 -1.65 -13.48
CA ARG A 38 1.97 -2.24 -14.63
C ARG A 38 2.68 -1.16 -15.42
N ASP A 39 3.99 -1.30 -15.56
CA ASP A 39 4.85 -0.55 -16.48
C ASP A 39 5.27 -1.50 -17.61
N GLY A 40 4.44 -1.54 -18.67
CA GLY A 40 4.52 -2.54 -19.73
C GLY A 40 4.38 -3.97 -19.17
N ARG A 41 5.44 -4.78 -19.31
CA ARG A 41 5.47 -6.17 -18.80
C ARG A 41 5.91 -6.28 -17.34
N ARG A 42 6.39 -5.19 -16.73
CA ARG A 42 6.96 -5.20 -15.37
C ARG A 42 5.96 -4.60 -14.38
N TRP A 43 6.02 -5.09 -13.14
CA TRP A 43 5.34 -4.45 -12.03
C TRP A 43 6.27 -3.41 -11.40
N ARG A 44 5.71 -2.25 -11.08
CA ARG A 44 6.35 -1.21 -10.28
C ARG A 44 5.43 -0.80 -9.15
N ILE A 45 6.02 -0.19 -8.12
CA ILE A 45 5.29 0.30 -6.96
C ILE A 45 5.67 1.78 -6.78
N ASP A 46 4.69 2.67 -6.73
CA ASP A 46 4.92 4.06 -6.32
C ASP A 46 5.11 4.13 -4.81
N LEU A 47 6.34 4.39 -4.37
CA LEU A 47 6.69 4.50 -2.96
C LEU A 47 6.00 5.67 -2.27
N ASP A 48 5.80 6.79 -2.95
CA ASP A 48 5.16 7.95 -2.33
C ASP A 48 3.72 7.61 -1.94
N TYR A 49 2.99 7.03 -2.89
CA TYR A 49 1.61 6.59 -2.66
C TYR A 49 1.53 5.47 -1.64
N TYR A 50 2.41 4.47 -1.71
CA TYR A 50 2.46 3.38 -0.74
C TYR A 50 2.63 3.91 0.69
N LEU A 51 3.62 4.77 0.92
CA LEU A 51 3.90 5.34 2.24
C LEU A 51 2.74 6.21 2.74
N GLU A 52 2.12 7.00 1.87
CA GLU A 52 0.94 7.80 2.22
C GLU A 52 -0.23 6.91 2.69
N VAL A 53 -0.52 5.83 1.97
CA VAL A 53 -1.60 4.90 2.35
C VAL A 53 -1.26 4.17 3.65
N MET A 54 -0.01 3.74 3.84
CA MET A 54 0.40 3.09 5.09
C MET A 54 0.33 4.05 6.28
N ASP A 55 0.73 5.32 6.13
CA ASP A 55 0.61 6.34 7.19
C ASP A 55 -0.87 6.57 7.57
N LYS A 56 -1.78 6.63 6.59
CA LYS A 56 -3.23 6.69 6.86
C LYS A 56 -3.72 5.46 7.63
N ARG A 57 -3.33 4.25 7.22
CA ARG A 57 -3.69 2.99 7.90
C ARG A 57 -3.20 2.96 9.34
N ILE A 58 -1.96 3.34 9.60
CA ILE A 58 -1.38 3.39 10.95
C ILE A 58 -2.16 4.35 11.85
N ARG A 59 -2.62 5.48 11.29
CA ARG A 59 -3.43 6.47 12.01
C ARG A 59 -4.91 6.07 12.15
N GLY A 60 -5.32 4.93 11.61
CA GLY A 60 -6.72 4.50 11.56
C GLY A 60 -7.60 5.41 10.70
N LEU A 61 -7.01 6.13 9.74
CA LEU A 61 -7.74 7.00 8.83
C LEU A 61 -8.29 6.19 7.64
N PRO A 62 -9.50 6.54 7.16
CA PRO A 62 -10.09 5.88 6.01
C PRO A 62 -9.22 6.04 4.75
N GLU A 63 -9.13 4.98 3.95
CA GLU A 63 -8.31 4.91 2.74
C GLU A 63 -8.92 5.72 1.60
N SER A 64 -10.22 6.03 1.68
CA SER A 64 -10.93 6.82 0.68
C SER A 64 -11.98 7.75 1.29
N ILE A 65 -12.36 8.79 0.53
CA ILE A 65 -13.48 9.68 0.88
C ILE A 65 -14.80 8.89 1.00
N HIS A 66 -14.99 7.86 0.17
CA HIS A 66 -16.18 7.01 0.23
C HIS A 66 -16.24 6.21 1.53
N GLU A 67 -15.12 5.66 1.97
CA GLU A 67 -15.02 4.96 3.24
C GLU A 67 -15.23 5.92 4.42
N ALA A 68 -14.65 7.13 4.35
CA ALA A 68 -14.90 8.18 5.34
C ALA A 68 -16.38 8.53 5.45
N ASN A 69 -17.05 8.72 4.31
CA ASN A 69 -18.48 9.02 4.25
C ASN A 69 -19.35 7.86 4.76
N PHE A 70 -18.97 6.62 4.46
CA PHE A 70 -19.63 5.43 4.98
C PHE A 70 -19.51 5.35 6.50
N LEU A 71 -18.30 5.45 7.05
CA LEU A 71 -18.05 5.41 8.48
C LEU A 71 -18.78 6.55 9.21
N GLN A 72 -18.79 7.75 8.63
CA GLN A 72 -19.54 8.88 9.17
C GLN A 72 -21.06 8.64 9.16
N SER A 73 -21.58 8.05 8.08
CA SER A 73 -23.01 7.72 7.98
C SER A 73 -23.41 6.66 9.00
N LEU A 74 -22.59 5.62 9.17
CA LEU A 74 -22.80 4.58 10.18
C LEU A 74 -22.74 5.15 11.61
N ALA A 75 -21.75 5.99 11.91
CA ALA A 75 -21.61 6.63 13.22
C ALA A 75 -22.84 7.48 13.58
N ASN A 76 -23.44 8.15 12.58
CA ASN A 76 -24.67 8.92 12.78
C ASN A 76 -25.90 8.03 13.04
N GLN A 77 -25.95 6.79 12.52
CA GLN A 77 -27.06 5.85 12.73
C GLN A 77 -27.00 5.10 14.07
N LEU A 78 -25.81 5.00 14.68
CA LEU A 78 -25.59 4.33 15.97
C LEU A 78 -25.77 5.27 17.19
N ARG A 79 -26.08 6.54 16.96
CA ARG A 79 -26.43 7.54 17.98
C ARG A 79 -27.93 7.59 18.20
#